data_AF-A0A397ISD9-F1
#
_entry.id   AF-A0A397ISD9-F1
#
_cell.length_a   1.000
_cell.length_b   1.000
_cell.length_c   1.000
_cell.angle_alpha   90.00
_cell.angle_beta   90.00
_cell.angle_gamma   90.00
#
_symmetry.space_group_name_H-M   'P 1'
#
loop_
_entity.id
_entity.type
_entity.pdbx_description
1 polymer ?
#
loop_
_entity_poly.entity_id
_entity_poly.type
_entity_poly.pdbx_seq_one_letter_code
_entity_poly.pdbx_strand_id
1 'polypeptide(L)' 'MFIPPLENVTIDKFIQDAQINADIYYKVIKWLPYDRFQDIKQIAKGSYGIIYWIDGYINDWDNKNQQ' A
#
# COMPACT_ATOMS: atom_id res chain seq x y z
N MET A 1 8.09 -4.49 4.68
CA MET A 1 8.12 -3.57 3.51
C MET A 1 8.53 -2.20 4.02
N PHE A 2 9.66 -1.65 3.56
CA PHE A 2 10.13 -0.33 3.99
C PHE A 2 9.40 0.71 3.14
N ILE A 3 8.53 1.53 3.76
CA ILE A 3 8.04 2.75 3.14
C ILE A 3 9.13 3.79 3.42
N PRO A 4 9.86 4.29 2.40
CA PRO A 4 10.77 5.39 2.63
C PRO A 4 9.96 6.57 3.21
N PRO A 5 10.50 7.32 4.19
CA PRO A 5 9.77 8.42 4.80
C PRO A 5 9.30 9.34 3.67
N LEU A 6 7.99 9.53 3.59
CA LEU A 6 7.47 10.58 2.75
C LEU A 6 8.01 11.85 3.36
N GLU A 7 8.50 12.78 2.57
CA GLU A 7 9.00 14.08 3.08
C GLU A 7 7.89 14.90 3.81
N ASN A 8 6.70 14.32 4.00
CA ASN A 8 5.58 14.78 4.79
C ASN A 8 5.39 13.96 6.08
N VAL A 9 5.91 14.52 7.18
CA VAL A 9 5.83 13.95 8.55
C VAL A 9 4.40 13.68 9.00
N THR A 10 3.41 14.48 8.55
CA THR A 10 2.00 14.26 8.91
C THR A 10 1.42 13.02 8.25
N ILE A 11 1.72 12.82 6.97
CA ILE A 11 1.26 11.65 6.21
C ILE A 11 1.94 10.39 6.73
N ASP A 12 3.25 10.45 7.00
CA ASP A 12 4.00 9.32 7.55
C ASP A 12 3.44 8.84 8.88
N LYS A 13 3.20 9.76 9.83
CA LYS A 13 2.60 9.42 11.13
C LYS A 13 1.22 8.80 10.98
N PHE A 14 0.38 9.36 10.11
CA PHE A 14 -0.96 8.80 9.86
C PHE A 14 -0.89 7.35 9.34
N ILE A 15 -0.01 7.07 8.38
CA ILE A 15 0.16 5.73 7.82
C ILE A 15 0.70 4.77 8.89
N GLN A 16 1.69 5.20 9.67
CA GLN A 16 2.26 4.39 10.76
C GLN A 16 1.21 4.06 11.82
N ASP A 17 0.43 5.05 12.27
CA ASP A 17 -0.66 4.85 13.23
C ASP A 17 -1.72 3.89 12.68
N ALA A 18 -2.12 4.03 11.41
CA ALA A 18 -3.09 3.14 10.79
C ALA A 18 -2.56 1.69 10.68
N GLN A 19 -1.27 1.51 10.40
CA GLN A 19 -0.63 0.20 10.33
C GLN A 19 -0.47 -0.45 11.71
N ILE A 20 -0.11 0.32 12.74
CA ILE A 20 -0.01 -0.16 14.14
C ILE A 20 -1.38 -0.64 14.65
N ASN A 21 -2.44 0.09 14.32
CA ASN A 21 -3.80 -0.24 14.75
C ASN A 21 -4.46 -1.34 13.88
N ALA A 22 -3.82 -1.81 12.82
CA ALA A 22 -4.35 -2.89 11.99
C ALA A 22 -4.19 -4.25 12.71
N ASP A 23 -5.31 -4.86 13.06
CA ASP A 23 -5.39 -6.16 13.74
C ASP A 23 -5.31 -7.36 12.78
N ILE A 24 -5.50 -7.13 11.48
CA ILE A 24 -5.49 -8.16 10.42
C ILE A 24 -4.89 -7.61 9.13
N TYR A 25 -4.21 -8.48 8.38
CA TYR A 25 -3.40 -8.13 7.22
C TYR A 25 -4.16 -7.33 6.13
N TYR A 26 -5.45 -7.56 5.93
CA TYR A 26 -6.25 -6.85 4.93
C TYR A 26 -6.75 -5.47 5.37
N LYS A 27 -6.63 -5.11 6.66
CA LYS A 27 -6.90 -3.75 7.15
C LYS A 27 -5.67 -2.83 7.05
N VAL A 28 -4.52 -3.39 6.72
CA VAL A 28 -3.28 -2.64 6.62
C VAL A 28 -3.31 -1.72 5.41
N ILE A 29 -3.08 -0.43 5.65
CA ILE A 29 -2.91 0.56 4.58
C ILE A 29 -1.47 0.47 4.06
N LYS A 30 -1.33 0.28 2.75
CA LYS A 30 -0.05 0.34 2.04
C LYS A 30 0.03 1.64 1.25
N TRP A 31 1.05 2.44 1.54
CA TRP A 31 1.37 3.59 0.70
C TRP A 31 2.04 3.15 -0.59
N LEU A 32 1.58 3.73 -1.70
CA LEU A 32 2.19 3.55 -3.02
C LEU A 32 2.67 4.91 -3.52
N PRO A 33 3.98 5.09 -3.77
CA PRO A 33 4.48 6.30 -4.41
C PRO A 33 3.81 6.51 -5.76
N TYR A 34 3.58 7.76 -6.13
CA TYR A 34 2.97 8.12 -7.42
C TYR A 34 3.73 7.52 -8.61
N ASP A 35 5.06 7.44 -8.52
CA ASP A 35 5.91 6.90 -9.58
C ASP A 35 5.67 5.40 -9.84
N ARG A 36 5.11 4.66 -8.88
CA ARG A 36 4.72 3.25 -9.09
C ARG A 36 3.47 3.11 -9.95
N PHE A 37 2.76 4.21 -10.20
CA PHE A 37 1.63 4.25 -11.11
C PHE A 37 2.02 4.52 -12.57
N GLN A 38 3.31 4.68 -12.88
CA GLN A 38 3.78 4.93 -14.25
C GLN A 38 3.59 3.70 -15.17
N ASP A 39 3.74 2.48 -14.62
CA ASP A 39 3.67 1.22 -15.38
C ASP A 39 2.49 0.33 -14.97
N ILE A 40 1.32 0.91 -14.67
CA ILE A 40 0.14 0.09 -14.31
C ILE A 40 -0.34 -0.70 -15.52
N LYS A 41 -0.38 -2.04 -15.39
CA LYS A 41 -0.93 -2.90 -16.43
C LYS A 41 -2.43 -3.05 -16.23
N GLN A 42 -3.21 -2.62 -17.22
CA GLN A 42 -4.62 -2.99 -17.28
C GLN A 42 -4.73 -4.50 -17.52
N ILE A 43 -5.49 -5.19 -16.65
CA ILE A 43 -5.70 -6.64 -16.76
C ILE A 43 -7.09 -7.00 -17.27
N ALA A 44 -8.07 -6.11 -17.09
CA ALA A 44 -9.40 -6.30 -17.63
C ALA A 44 -10.13 -4.97 -17.86
N LYS A 45 -11.06 -4.96 -18.81
CA LYS A 45 -12.07 -3.92 -18.98
C LYS A 45 -13.43 -4.59 -18.98
N GLY A 46 -14.29 -4.21 -18.05
CA GLY A 46 -15.69 -4.59 -18.05
C GLY A 46 -16.58 -3.40 -18.37
N SER A 47 -17.88 -3.65 -18.46
CA SER A 47 -18.90 -2.61 -18.65
C SER A 47 -18.97 -1.63 -17.48
N TYR A 48 -18.53 -2.04 -16.29
CA TYR A 48 -18.62 -1.29 -15.03
C TYR A 48 -17.27 -0.81 -14.49
N GLY A 49 -16.18 -0.98 -15.24
CA GLY A 49 -14.88 -0.49 -14.77
C GLY A 49 -13.68 -1.11 -15.47
N ILE A 50 -12.52 -0.58 -15.12
CA ILE A 50 -11.21 -1.05 -15.57
C ILE A 50 -10.46 -1.61 -14.36
N ILE A 51 -9.89 -2.80 -14.51
CA ILE A 51 -9.06 -3.42 -13.48
C ILE A 51 -7.60 -3.23 -13.86
N TYR A 52 -6.84 -2.63 -12.95
CA TYR A 52 -5.39 -2.46 -13.05
C TYR A 52 -4.69 -3.36 -12.04
N TRP A 53 -3.60 -4.01 -12.45
CA TRP A 53 -2.74 -4.75 -11.54
C TRP A 53 -1.55 -3.89 -11.12
N ILE A 54 -1.37 -3.74 -9.81
CA ILE A 54 -0.26 -2.98 -9.23
C ILE A 54 0.37 -3.86 -8.14
N ASP A 55 1.65 -4.22 -8.31
CA ASP A 55 2.53 -4.78 -7.27
C ASP A 55 2.03 -5.96 -6.41
N GLY A 56 1.16 -6.82 -6.95
CA GLY A 56 0.81 -8.12 -6.37
C GLY A 56 0.05 -8.05 -5.03
N TYR A 57 -0.29 -9.23 -4.50
CA TYR A 57 -1.00 -9.37 -3.22
C TYR A 57 -0.04 -9.31 -2.02
N ILE A 58 -0.49 -8.67 -0.93
CA ILE A 58 0.18 -8.75 0.38
C ILE A 58 -0.30 -10.05 1.03
N ASN A 59 0.49 -11.11 0.89
CA ASN A 59 0.15 -12.43 1.47
C ASN A 59 0.56 -12.53 2.94
N ASP A 60 1.65 -11.88 3.34
CA ASP A 60 2.16 -11.87 4.71
C ASP A 60 2.50 -10.43 5.12
N TRP A 61 1.82 -9.94 6.16
CA TRP A 61 2.13 -8.67 6.80
C TRP A 61 3.13 -8.93 7.94
N ASP A 62 4.42 -8.81 7.64
CA ASP A 62 5.46 -9.04 8.63
C ASP A 62 5.61 -7.80 9.54
N ASN A 63 5.02 -7.86 10.74
CA ASN A 63 5.08 -6.81 11.76
C ASN A 63 6.48 -6.67 12.41
N LYS A 64 7.50 -7.39 11.90
CA LYS A 64 8.82 -7.56 12.53
C LYS A 64 9.81 -6.41 12.38
N ASN A 65 9.41 -5.25 11.86
CA ASN A 65 10.31 -4.09 11.77
C ASN A 65 9.88 -2.93 12.66
N GLN A 66 9.50 -3.24 13.90
CA GLN A 66 9.41 -2.25 14.97
C GLN A 66 10.53 -2.54 15.98
N GLN A 67 11.70 -1.96 15.73
CA GLN A 67 12.76 -1.80 16.73
C GLN A 67 13.21 -0.35 16.74
#